data_AF-A0A7S4DWU3-F1
#
_entry.id   AF-A0A7S4DWU3-F1
#
_cell.length_a   1.000
_cell.length_b   1.000
_cell.length_c   1.000
_cell.angle_alpha   90.00
_cell.angle_beta   90.00
_cell.angle_gamma   90.00
#
_symmetry.space_group_name_H-M   'P 1'
#
loop_
_entity.id
_entity.type
_entity.pdbx_description
1 polymer ?
#
loop_
_entity_poly.entity_id
_entity_poly.type
_entity_poly.pdbx_seq_one_letter_code
_entity_poly.pdbx_strand_id
1 'polypeptide(L)'
;ILTEALTLRSSPIELKIARLYLLSDVLYNDVMYNTSPLDENFSVYKDEFKSRMKKIFKSIASAIDRVDPPPARVNVRTRVGRVLGTWAAWGLYPDEAIQRWGEIVSDSGSLDDLEGFQEGAEA
;
A
#
# COMPACT_ATOMS: atom_id res chain seq x y z
N ILE A 1 -11.14 12.88 -4.22
CA ILE A 1 -11.07 11.98 -5.41
C ILE A 1 -10.17 10.74 -5.18
N LEU A 2 -8.84 10.82 -5.19
CA LEU A 2 -7.97 9.61 -5.12
C LEU A 2 -8.17 8.77 -3.86
N THR A 3 -8.21 9.39 -2.68
CA THR A 3 -8.50 8.69 -1.42
C THR A 3 -9.86 8.00 -1.44
N GLU A 4 -10.88 8.63 -2.00
CA GLU A 4 -12.22 8.04 -2.10
C GLU A 4 -12.19 6.82 -3.02
N ALA A 5 -11.55 6.93 -4.18
CA ALA A 5 -11.40 5.81 -5.12
C ALA A 5 -10.63 4.62 -4.50
N LEU A 6 -9.59 4.91 -3.71
CA LEU A 6 -8.81 3.91 -2.97
C LEU A 6 -9.57 3.30 -1.79
N THR A 7 -10.52 4.03 -1.20
CA THR A 7 -11.30 3.57 -0.02
C THR A 7 -12.69 3.06 -0.33
N LEU A 8 -13.14 3.19 -1.58
CA LEU A 8 -14.42 2.65 -2.04
C LEU A 8 -14.43 1.12 -1.94
N ARG A 9 -15.39 0.57 -1.19
CA ARG A 9 -15.46 -0.86 -0.86
C ARG A 9 -15.69 -1.76 -2.08
N SER A 10 -16.44 -1.28 -3.08
CA SER A 10 -16.78 -2.02 -4.30
C SER A 10 -15.65 -2.03 -5.34
N SER A 11 -14.62 -1.19 -5.17
CA SER A 11 -13.48 -1.18 -6.10
C SER A 11 -12.74 -2.53 -6.07
N PRO A 12 -12.57 -3.20 -7.23
CA PRO A 12 -11.72 -4.37 -7.36
C PRO A 12 -10.30 -4.12 -6.86
N ILE A 13 -9.66 -5.17 -6.33
CA ILE A 13 -8.30 -5.07 -5.77
C ILE A 13 -7.30 -4.55 -6.81
N GLU A 14 -7.37 -5.01 -8.06
CA GLU A 14 -6.44 -4.60 -9.12
C GLU A 14 -6.49 -3.10 -9.39
N LEU A 15 -7.69 -2.50 -9.35
CA LEU A 15 -7.85 -1.06 -9.49
C LEU A 15 -7.31 -0.30 -8.28
N LYS A 16 -7.43 -0.85 -7.07
CA LYS A 16 -6.81 -0.24 -5.88
C LYS A 16 -5.29 -0.26 -5.98
N ILE A 17 -4.70 -1.36 -6.46
CA ILE A 17 -3.25 -1.47 -6.64
C ILE A 17 -2.76 -0.52 -7.75
N ALA A 18 -3.44 -0.46 -8.89
CA ALA A 18 -3.10 0.50 -9.95
C ALA A 18 -3.14 1.95 -9.45
N ARG A 19 -4.16 2.31 -8.66
CA ARG A 19 -4.27 3.64 -8.04
C ARG A 19 -3.20 3.90 -6.98
N LEU A 20 -2.75 2.87 -6.27
CA LEU A 20 -1.64 3.00 -5.32
C LEU A 20 -0.32 3.29 -6.04
N TYR A 21 -0.05 2.63 -7.18
CA TYR A 21 1.10 2.96 -8.04
C TYR A 21 1.01 4.40 -8.55
N LEU A 22 -0.15 4.82 -9.06
CA LEU A 22 -0.35 6.21 -9.49
C LEU A 22 -0.09 7.21 -8.34
N LEU A 23 -0.59 6.91 -7.13
CA LEU A 23 -0.34 7.75 -5.96
C LEU A 23 1.15 7.80 -5.63
N SER A 24 1.86 6.68 -5.74
CA SER A 24 3.32 6.62 -5.56
C SER A 24 4.05 7.56 -6.51
N ASP A 25 3.71 7.51 -7.80
CA ASP A 25 4.33 8.35 -8.83
C ASP A 25 4.05 9.83 -8.59
N VAL A 26 2.81 10.18 -8.23
CA VAL A 26 2.43 11.57 -7.88
C VAL A 26 3.24 12.07 -6.68
N LEU A 27 3.33 11.27 -5.61
CA LEU A 27 4.07 11.65 -4.40
C LEU A 27 5.56 11.83 -4.66
N TYR A 28 6.17 10.91 -5.41
CA TYR A 28 7.59 11.01 -5.76
C TYR A 28 7.88 12.24 -6.59
N ASN A 29 7.11 12.47 -7.66
CA ASN A 29 7.29 13.62 -8.53
C ASN A 29 7.10 14.93 -7.75
N ASP A 30 6.07 15.03 -6.91
CA ASP A 30 5.84 16.23 -6.12
C ASP A 30 7.01 16.53 -5.16
N VAL A 31 7.52 15.51 -4.44
CA VAL A 31 8.68 15.69 -3.56
C VAL A 31 9.94 16.06 -4.36
N MET A 32 10.16 15.42 -5.51
CA MET A 32 11.33 15.69 -6.35
C MET A 32 11.33 17.11 -6.94
N TYR A 33 10.17 17.64 -7.35
CA TYR A 33 10.07 18.99 -7.90
C TYR A 33 10.01 20.08 -6.81
N ASN A 34 9.61 19.73 -5.58
CA ASN A 34 9.53 20.68 -4.46
C ASN A 34 10.77 20.66 -3.54
N THR A 35 11.81 19.90 -3.89
CA THR A 35 13.15 20.03 -3.29
C THR A 35 13.86 21.31 -3.75
N SER A 36 13.40 22.48 -3.28
CA SER A 36 14.19 23.71 -3.32
C SER A 36 15.28 23.64 -2.24
N PRO A 37 16.55 23.96 -2.54
CA PRO A 37 17.61 24.00 -1.52
C PRO A 37 17.45 25.15 -0.51
N LEU A 38 16.46 26.04 -0.71
CA LEU A 38 16.25 27.26 0.07
C LEU A 38 15.06 27.19 1.03
N ASP A 39 14.12 26.26 0.81
CA ASP A 39 12.91 26.11 1.62
C ASP A 39 12.79 24.67 2.10
N GLU A 40 12.28 24.48 3.34
CA GLU A 40 11.95 23.15 3.84
C GLU A 40 11.11 22.40 2.81
N ASN A 41 11.51 21.16 2.50
CA ASN A 41 10.91 20.27 1.52
C ASN A 41 9.40 20.05 1.80
N PHE A 42 8.56 20.99 1.37
CA PHE A 42 7.14 21.04 1.66
C PHE A 42 6.36 20.45 0.49
N SER A 43 5.88 19.23 0.69
CA SER A 43 4.96 18.59 -0.24
C SER A 43 3.55 18.63 0.36
N VAL A 44 2.71 19.53 -0.17
CA VAL A 44 1.29 19.64 0.20
C VAL A 44 0.59 18.28 0.07
N TYR A 45 0.93 17.54 -0.99
CA TYR A 45 0.35 16.23 -1.23
C TYR A 45 0.80 15.20 -0.21
N LYS A 46 2.10 15.15 0.13
CA LYS A 46 2.64 14.23 1.14
C LYS A 46 1.96 14.41 2.49
N ASP A 47 1.77 15.64 2.94
CA ASP A 47 1.13 15.92 4.23
C ASP A 47 -0.36 15.58 4.21
N GLU A 48 -1.07 15.97 3.15
CA GLU A 48 -2.48 15.66 2.98
C GLU A 48 -2.73 14.15 2.97
N PHE A 49 -1.89 13.41 2.25
CA PHE A 49 -2.01 11.97 2.14
C PHE A 49 -1.56 11.22 3.39
N LYS A 50 -0.57 11.73 4.14
CA LYS A 50 -0.11 11.14 5.41
C LYS A 50 -1.27 10.87 6.36
N SER A 51 -2.17 11.84 6.52
CA SER A 51 -3.35 11.71 7.38
C SER A 51 -4.35 10.63 6.90
N ARG A 52 -4.34 10.34 5.60
CA ARG A 52 -5.28 9.44 4.91
C ARG A 52 -4.73 8.02 4.72
N MET A 53 -3.41 7.81 4.82
CA MET A 53 -2.74 6.53 4.54
C MET A 53 -3.31 5.38 5.37
N LYS A 54 -3.53 5.57 6.67
CA LYS A 54 -4.11 4.53 7.53
C LYS A 54 -5.46 4.04 7.01
N LYS A 55 -6.31 4.94 6.50
CA LYS A 55 -7.62 4.59 5.92
C LYS A 55 -7.46 3.86 4.58
N ILE A 56 -6.53 4.30 3.75
CA ILE A 56 -6.22 3.68 2.45
C ILE A 56 -5.74 2.24 2.64
N PHE A 57 -4.72 2.01 3.48
CA PHE A 57 -4.16 0.68 3.70
C PHE A 57 -5.14 -0.28 4.36
N LYS A 58 -5.98 0.20 5.30
CA LYS A 58 -7.10 -0.61 5.84
C LYS A 58 -8.08 -1.05 4.74
N SER A 59 -8.43 -0.14 3.82
CA SER A 59 -9.31 -0.50 2.71
C SER A 59 -8.67 -1.48 1.73
N ILE A 60 -7.35 -1.43 1.54
CA ILE A 60 -6.61 -2.36 0.71
C ILE A 60 -6.56 -3.73 1.39
N ALA A 61 -6.20 -3.80 2.67
CA ALA A 61 -6.20 -5.02 3.47
C ALA A 61 -7.56 -5.74 3.40
N SER A 62 -8.66 -5.04 3.70
CA SER A 62 -10.01 -5.62 3.60
C SER A 62 -10.44 -6.03 2.18
N ALA A 63 -9.76 -5.53 1.15
CA ALA A 63 -10.00 -5.97 -0.22
C ALA A 63 -9.15 -7.20 -0.57
N ILE A 64 -7.92 -7.29 -0.05
CA ILE A 64 -7.04 -8.47 -0.15
C ILE A 64 -7.71 -9.68 0.51
N ASP A 65 -8.34 -9.52 1.67
CA ASP A 65 -9.02 -10.62 2.38
C ASP A 65 -10.18 -11.25 1.58
N ARG A 66 -10.66 -10.58 0.53
CA ARG A 66 -11.72 -11.08 -0.36
C ARG A 66 -11.18 -11.65 -1.67
N VAL A 67 -9.87 -11.64 -1.86
CA VAL A 67 -9.22 -12.21 -3.03
C VAL A 67 -9.03 -13.69 -2.79
N ASP A 68 -9.45 -14.49 -3.75
CA ASP A 68 -9.16 -15.91 -3.84
C ASP A 68 -8.49 -16.20 -5.18
N PRO A 69 -7.61 -17.21 -5.25
CA PRO A 69 -7.19 -18.10 -4.16
C PRO A 69 -6.13 -17.46 -3.21
N PRO A 70 -5.77 -18.10 -2.07
CA PRO A 70 -4.76 -17.58 -1.12
C PRO A 70 -3.43 -17.14 -1.76
N PRO A 71 -2.84 -17.85 -2.76
CA PRO A 71 -1.62 -17.37 -3.43
C PRO A 71 -1.79 -16.00 -4.11
N ALA A 72 -2.98 -15.67 -4.59
CA ALA A 72 -3.27 -14.36 -5.15
C ALA A 72 -3.24 -13.26 -4.08
N ARG A 73 -3.69 -13.55 -2.85
CA ARG A 73 -3.57 -12.61 -1.71
C ARG A 73 -2.11 -12.27 -1.42
N VAL A 74 -1.26 -13.30 -1.34
CA VAL A 74 0.19 -13.16 -1.11
C VAL A 74 0.83 -12.32 -2.21
N ASN A 75 0.49 -12.57 -3.47
CA ASN A 75 0.99 -11.77 -4.60
C ASN A 75 0.58 -10.29 -4.48
N VAL A 76 -0.67 -10.00 -4.11
CA VAL A 76 -1.13 -8.62 -3.91
C VAL A 76 -0.41 -7.95 -2.74
N ARG A 77 -0.28 -8.62 -1.58
CA ARG A 77 0.48 -8.10 -0.42
C ARG A 77 1.93 -7.79 -0.81
N THR A 78 2.56 -8.66 -1.61
CA THR A 78 3.91 -8.46 -2.12
C THR A 78 4.02 -7.20 -2.98
N ARG A 79 3.03 -6.93 -3.85
CA ARG A 79 2.99 -5.70 -4.67
C ARG A 79 2.85 -4.44 -3.81
N VAL A 80 2.02 -4.47 -2.77
CA VAL A 80 1.90 -3.36 -1.82
C VAL A 80 3.21 -3.16 -1.04
N GLY A 81 3.83 -4.26 -0.58
CA GLY A 81 5.13 -4.23 0.09
C GLY A 81 6.24 -3.63 -0.77
N ARG A 82 6.24 -3.91 -2.08
CA ARG A 82 7.16 -3.26 -3.04
C ARG A 82 6.96 -1.75 -3.08
N VAL A 83 5.72 -1.26 -3.14
CA VAL A 83 5.45 0.19 -3.11
C VAL A 83 5.97 0.83 -1.82
N LEU A 84 5.69 0.21 -0.67
CA LEU A 84 6.18 0.68 0.63
C LEU A 84 7.71 0.70 0.72
N GLY A 85 8.36 -0.36 0.21
CA GLY A 85 9.82 -0.42 0.14
C GLY A 85 10.42 0.66 -0.76
N THR A 86 9.77 0.95 -1.89
CA THR A 86 10.14 2.08 -2.76
C THR A 86 9.97 3.42 -2.04
N TRP A 87 8.90 3.61 -1.28
CA TRP A 87 8.70 4.84 -0.49
C TRP A 87 9.78 5.03 0.58
N ALA A 88 10.24 3.94 1.21
CA ALA A 88 11.34 3.98 2.18
C ALA A 88 12.66 4.36 1.49
N ALA A 89 12.97 3.72 0.36
CA ALA A 89 14.17 4.03 -0.40
C ALA A 89 14.23 5.50 -0.89
N TRP A 90 13.08 6.09 -1.18
CA TRP A 90 12.96 7.51 -1.56
C TRP A 90 12.89 8.48 -0.38
N GLY A 91 12.82 8.00 0.86
CA GLY A 91 12.61 8.85 2.04
C GLY A 91 11.28 9.60 2.01
N LEU A 92 10.26 9.04 1.34
CA LEU A 92 8.96 9.72 1.20
C LEU A 92 8.24 9.89 2.53
N TYR A 93 8.38 8.94 3.45
CA TYR A 93 7.82 9.02 4.80
C TYR A 93 8.81 8.44 5.81
N PRO A 94 8.68 8.78 7.11
CA PRO A 94 9.48 8.13 8.16
C PRO A 94 9.28 6.62 8.16
N ASP A 95 10.34 5.88 8.45
CA ASP A 95 10.34 4.41 8.41
C ASP A 95 9.28 3.81 9.35
N GLU A 96 9.03 4.42 10.51
CA GLU A 96 8.01 3.92 11.44
C GLU A 96 6.60 4.01 10.86
N ALA A 97 6.33 5.04 10.04
CA ALA A 97 5.04 5.17 9.36
C ALA A 97 4.88 4.10 8.27
N ILE A 98 5.95 3.83 7.51
CA ILE A 98 5.97 2.81 6.45
C ILE A 98 5.78 1.42 7.04
N GLN A 99 6.51 1.08 8.11
CA GLN A 99 6.37 -0.19 8.82
C GLN A 99 4.94 -0.39 9.32
N ARG A 100 4.35 0.62 9.98
CA ARG A 100 2.97 0.57 10.48
C ARG A 100 1.94 0.34 9.37
N TRP A 101 2.15 0.90 8.18
CA TRP A 101 1.27 0.64 7.04
C TRP A 101 1.45 -0.76 6.46
N GLY A 102 2.67 -1.28 6.48
CA GLY A 102 2.97 -2.69 6.15
C GLY A 102 2.25 -3.66 7.07
N GLU A 103 2.31 -3.44 8.39
CA GLU A 103 1.60 -4.26 9.40
C GLU A 103 0.10 -4.34 9.13
N ILE A 104 -0.55 -3.22 8.79
CA ILE A 104 -1.98 -3.19 8.46
C ILE A 104 -2.34 -4.14 7.30
N VAL A 105 -1.43 -4.29 6.33
CA VAL A 105 -1.63 -5.11 5.14
C VAL A 105 -1.21 -6.56 5.38
N SER A 106 -0.27 -6.81 6.30
CA SER A 106 0.21 -8.13 6.67
C SER A 106 -0.71 -8.85 7.68
N ASP A 107 -1.25 -8.13 8.67
CA ASP A 107 -2.09 -8.71 9.74
C ASP A 107 -3.44 -9.24 9.24
N SER A 108 -3.85 -8.89 8.02
CA SER A 108 -5.11 -9.35 7.46
C SER A 108 -4.93 -10.75 6.85
N GLY A 109 -5.21 -11.81 7.63
CA GLY A 109 -5.34 -13.19 7.12
C GLY A 109 -4.05 -14.00 6.93
N SER A 110 -2.91 -13.58 7.52
CA SER A 110 -1.61 -14.26 7.33
C SER A 110 -1.56 -15.72 7.81
N LEU A 111 -2.45 -16.16 8.72
CA LEU A 111 -2.42 -17.52 9.25
C LEU A 111 -3.14 -18.52 8.32
N ASP A 112 -4.32 -18.16 7.81
CA ASP A 112 -5.11 -19.04 6.94
C ASP A 112 -4.44 -19.27 5.56
N ASP A 113 -3.61 -18.32 5.11
CA ASP A 113 -2.93 -18.40 3.81
C ASP A 113 -1.75 -19.39 3.78
N LEU A 114 -1.22 -19.77 4.94
CA LEU A 114 -0.08 -20.69 5.06
C LEU A 114 -0.51 -22.15 5.19
N GLU A 115 -1.69 -22.42 5.74
CA GLU A 115 -2.22 -23.78 5.90
C GLU A 115 -2.60 -24.43 4.56
N GLY A 116 -3.16 -23.64 3.62
CA GLY A 116 -3.54 -24.13 2.28
C GLY A 116 -2.37 -24.53 1.37
N PHE A 117 -1.12 -24.24 1.75
CA PHE A 117 0.07 -24.67 1.00
C PHE A 117 0.52 -26.10 1.34
N GLN A 118 0.13 -26.64 2.50
CA GLN A 118 0.59 -27.96 2.95
C GLN A 118 -0.26 -29.12 2.42
N GLU A 119 -1.53 -28.89 2.10
CA GLU A 119 -2.45 -29.96 1.62
C GLU A 119 -2.25 -30.37 0.13
N GLY A 120 -1.47 -29.61 -0.65
CA GLY A 120 -1.28 -29.87 -2.09
C GLY A 120 0.00 -30.63 -2.47
N ALA A 121 0.85 -30.99 -1.50
CA ALA A 121 2.17 -31.57 -1.75
C ALA A 121 2.24 -33.11 -1.56
N GLU A 122 1.14 -33.76 -1.16
CA GLU A 122 1.04 -35.22 -1.02
C GLU A 122 -0.14 -35.76 -1.84
N ALA A 123 0.07 -36.00 -3.14
CA ALA A 123 -0.77 -36.87 -3.97
C ALA A 123 0.02 -37.42 -5.16
#